data_AF-A0A3N9UDP2-F1
#
_entry.id   AF-A0A3N9UDP2-F1
#
_cell.length_a   1.000
_cell.length_b   1.000
_cell.length_c   1.000
_cell.angle_alpha   90.00
_cell.angle_beta   90.00
_cell.angle_gamma   90.00
#
_symmetry.space_group_name_H-M   'P 1'
#
loop_
_entity.id
_entity.type
_entity.pdbx_description
1 polymer ?
#
loop_
_entity_poly.entity_id
_entity_poly.type
_entity_poly.pdbx_seq_one_letter_code
_entity_poly.pdbx_strand_id
1 'polypeptide(L)'
;MILGHSYLGGSLNKDLNTTTLRERKMDLRADWNEPLVLDELKSFESANGIELPAEYREFLLEHNGGEIDSPAGPTVAMLSLDRPDNAELYVEKVDDNVLQVAMESDGEPVFLNCITGEVFQNQEFETSYSSWDKWLEYEAEIIE
;
A
#
# COMPACT_ATOMS: atom_id res chain seq x y z
N MET A 1 -62.20 6.30 10.89
CA MET A 1 -61.44 6.39 9.63
C MET A 1 -60.52 7.60 9.77
N ILE A 2 -59.28 7.39 10.22
CA ILE A 2 -58.33 8.47 10.52
C ILE A 2 -57.19 8.34 9.51
N LEU A 3 -57.09 9.28 8.59
CA LEU A 3 -55.97 9.41 7.66
C LEU A 3 -54.79 10.02 8.41
N GLY A 4 -53.65 9.34 8.32
CA GLY A 4 -52.39 9.75 8.93
C GLY A 4 -51.79 10.99 8.29
N HIS A 5 -51.16 11.80 9.13
CA HIS A 5 -50.22 12.85 8.76
C HIS A 5 -48.93 12.22 8.20
N SER A 6 -48.49 12.68 7.03
CA SER A 6 -47.12 12.49 6.56
C SER A 6 -46.37 13.81 6.72
N TYR A 7 -45.46 13.85 7.69
CA TYR A 7 -44.51 14.94 7.89
C TYR A 7 -43.46 14.92 6.77
N LEU A 8 -43.33 16.04 6.06
CA LEU A 8 -42.17 16.39 5.26
C LEU A 8 -40.99 16.69 6.19
N GLY A 9 -39.94 15.89 6.10
CA GLY A 9 -38.68 16.08 6.80
C GLY A 9 -37.54 15.53 5.95
N GLY A 10 -37.27 16.15 4.80
CA GLY A 10 -36.05 15.91 4.04
C GLY A 10 -34.89 16.56 4.77
N SER A 11 -34.02 15.75 5.38
CA SER A 11 -32.82 16.23 6.06
C SER A 11 -31.62 15.38 5.66
N LEU A 12 -30.62 16.09 5.11
CA LEU A 12 -29.21 15.73 4.97
C LEU A 12 -28.87 14.42 4.24
N ASN A 13 -28.56 14.55 2.94
CA ASN A 13 -27.53 13.73 2.32
C ASN A 13 -26.18 14.11 2.95
N LYS A 14 -25.73 13.30 3.92
CA LYS A 14 -24.35 13.25 4.41
C LYS A 14 -23.88 11.80 4.30
N ASP A 15 -24.00 11.24 3.10
CA ASP A 15 -23.33 9.99 2.79
C ASP A 15 -22.02 10.31 2.09
N LEU A 16 -20.99 9.98 2.84
CA LEU A 16 -19.57 10.11 2.62
C LEU A 16 -19.16 9.85 1.17
N ASN A 17 -18.39 10.81 0.66
CA ASN A 17 -17.73 10.78 -0.63
C ASN A 17 -16.46 9.90 -0.56
N THR A 18 -16.58 8.64 -0.15
CA THR A 18 -15.45 7.69 -0.05
C THR A 18 -15.25 6.84 -1.31
N THR A 19 -16.07 7.06 -2.35
CA THR A 19 -16.03 6.24 -3.58
C THR A 19 -15.12 6.82 -4.67
N THR A 20 -14.61 8.05 -4.51
CA THR A 20 -13.97 8.77 -5.62
C THR A 20 -12.46 8.54 -5.77
N LEU A 21 -11.81 7.81 -4.86
CA LEU A 21 -10.41 7.38 -4.98
C LEU A 21 -10.26 6.07 -5.78
N ARG A 22 -11.26 5.16 -5.74
CA ARG A 22 -11.20 3.85 -6.41
C ARG A 22 -11.37 3.90 -7.93
N GLU A 23 -11.82 5.04 -8.49
CA GLU A 23 -12.05 5.20 -9.93
C GLU A 23 -11.12 6.20 -10.61
N ARG A 24 -10.17 6.81 -9.89
CA ARG A 24 -9.06 7.56 -10.52
C ARG A 24 -7.94 6.60 -10.94
N LYS A 25 -8.31 5.64 -11.79
CA LYS A 25 -7.38 4.89 -12.64
C LYS A 25 -6.93 5.82 -13.79
N MET A 26 -6.24 6.90 -13.45
CA MET A 26 -5.55 7.73 -14.42
C MET A 26 -4.17 7.12 -14.61
N ASP A 27 -3.96 6.47 -15.76
CA ASP A 27 -2.68 6.22 -16.47
C ASP A 27 -1.36 6.02 -15.69
N LEU A 28 -1.40 5.56 -14.44
CA LEU A 28 -0.24 4.97 -13.80
C LEU A 28 0.13 3.76 -14.67
N ARG A 29 1.34 3.74 -15.24
CA ARG A 29 1.94 2.50 -15.75
C ARG A 29 2.34 1.66 -14.54
N ALA A 30 1.33 1.25 -13.79
CA ALA A 30 1.46 0.40 -12.64
C ALA A 30 1.20 -1.03 -13.09
N ASP A 31 2.26 -1.86 -13.07
CA ASP A 31 2.18 -3.28 -13.33
C ASP A 31 2.09 -3.99 -11.96
N TRP A 32 0.87 -4.30 -11.54
CA TRP A 32 0.63 -4.91 -10.24
C TRP A 32 0.75 -6.44 -10.31
N ASN A 33 1.42 -7.02 -9.32
CA ASN A 33 1.47 -8.47 -9.18
C ASN A 33 0.11 -9.03 -8.75
N GLU A 34 -0.06 -10.34 -8.97
CA GLU A 34 -1.25 -11.04 -8.48
C GLU A 34 -1.37 -10.92 -6.96
N PRO A 35 -2.59 -10.84 -6.41
CA PRO A 35 -2.78 -10.71 -4.97
C PRO A 35 -2.18 -11.87 -4.17
N LEU A 36 -1.64 -11.58 -2.99
CA LEU A 36 -1.10 -12.60 -2.09
C LEU A 36 -2.24 -13.36 -1.41
N VAL A 37 -2.07 -14.67 -1.19
CA VAL A 37 -3.04 -15.44 -0.44
C VAL A 37 -2.90 -15.15 1.07
N LEU A 38 -4.03 -14.99 1.77
CA LEU A 38 -4.03 -14.70 3.22
C LEU A 38 -3.24 -15.70 4.06
N ASP A 39 -3.15 -16.97 3.63
CA ASP A 39 -2.38 -18.01 4.31
C ASP A 39 -0.86 -17.78 4.19
N GLU A 40 -0.41 -17.28 3.04
CA GLU A 40 0.99 -16.92 2.78
C GLU A 40 1.39 -15.69 3.59
N LEU A 41 0.53 -14.67 3.66
CA LEU A 41 0.73 -13.50 4.50
C LEU A 41 0.93 -13.89 5.97
N LYS A 42 0.04 -14.73 6.51
CA LYS A 42 0.13 -15.21 7.89
C LYS A 42 1.37 -16.07 8.13
N SER A 43 1.74 -16.88 7.15
CA SER A 43 2.94 -17.71 7.21
C SER A 43 4.20 -16.83 7.26
N PHE A 44 4.24 -15.76 6.46
CA PHE A 44 5.33 -14.79 6.48
C PHE A 44 5.44 -14.05 7.83
N GLU A 45 4.33 -13.50 8.34
CA GLU A 45 4.27 -12.84 9.65
C GLU A 45 4.76 -13.77 10.77
N SER A 46 4.25 -15.01 10.79
CA SER A 46 4.62 -16.00 11.79
C SER A 46 6.09 -16.47 11.67
N ALA A 47 6.63 -16.59 10.45
CA ALA A 47 8.01 -17.02 10.23
C ALA A 47 9.02 -15.95 10.66
N ASN A 48 8.67 -14.68 10.49
CA ASN A 48 9.53 -13.55 10.80
C ASN A 48 9.32 -12.95 12.19
N GLY A 49 8.26 -13.39 12.89
CA GLY A 49 7.90 -12.91 14.23
C GLY A 49 7.45 -11.44 14.24
N ILE A 50 6.83 -10.99 13.16
CA ILE A 50 6.36 -9.61 12.96
C ILE A 50 4.87 -9.59 12.67
N GLU A 51 4.22 -8.46 12.93
CA GLU A 51 2.86 -8.17 12.48
C GLU A 51 2.96 -7.01 11.50
N LEU A 52 2.44 -7.20 10.29
CA LEU A 52 2.50 -6.16 9.27
C LEU A 52 1.43 -5.08 9.53
N PRO A 53 1.72 -3.81 9.20
CA PRO A 53 0.73 -2.74 9.30
C PRO A 53 -0.51 -3.04 8.46
N ALA A 54 -1.69 -2.63 8.93
CA ALA A 54 -2.96 -2.93 8.28
C ALA A 54 -3.00 -2.48 6.80
N GLU A 55 -2.54 -1.25 6.53
CA GLU A 55 -2.48 -0.66 5.19
C GLU A 55 -1.62 -1.52 4.24
N TYR A 56 -0.44 -1.96 4.71
CA TYR A 56 0.45 -2.79 3.90
C TYR A 56 -0.11 -4.20 3.68
N ARG A 57 -0.81 -4.76 4.67
CA ARG A 57 -1.50 -6.05 4.53
C ARG A 57 -2.61 -5.99 3.49
N GLU A 58 -3.43 -4.94 3.53
CA GLU A 58 -4.48 -4.72 2.56
C GLU A 58 -3.88 -4.59 1.16
N PHE A 59 -2.82 -3.79 1.01
CA PHE A 59 -2.06 -3.70 -0.23
C PHE A 59 -1.63 -5.07 -0.74
N LEU A 60 -0.95 -5.89 0.06
CA LEU A 60 -0.46 -7.21 -0.37
C LEU A 60 -1.57 -8.19 -0.78
N LEU A 61 -2.73 -8.11 -0.11
CA LEU A 61 -3.92 -8.92 -0.41
C LEU A 61 -4.70 -8.44 -1.63
N GLU A 62 -4.41 -7.25 -2.14
CA GLU A 62 -4.95 -6.70 -3.39
C GLU A 62 -3.91 -6.76 -4.53
N HIS A 63 -2.63 -6.54 -4.20
CA HIS A 63 -1.47 -6.37 -5.06
C HIS A 63 -0.21 -6.85 -4.31
N ASN A 64 0.32 -8.05 -4.60
CA ASN A 64 1.52 -8.57 -3.91
C ASN A 64 2.81 -7.90 -4.43
N GLY A 65 2.92 -6.58 -4.26
CA GLY A 65 3.93 -5.77 -4.93
C GLY A 65 3.57 -5.45 -6.38
N GLY A 66 4.58 -5.09 -7.17
CA GLY A 66 4.42 -4.62 -8.53
C GLY A 66 5.42 -3.52 -8.86
N GLU A 67 5.20 -2.80 -9.94
CA GLU A 67 6.05 -1.70 -10.36
C GLU A 67 5.20 -0.47 -10.70
N ILE A 68 5.63 0.71 -10.25
CA ILE A 68 5.08 1.98 -10.70
C ILE A 68 6.14 2.69 -11.55
N ASP A 69 5.84 2.89 -12.84
CA ASP A 69 6.68 3.71 -13.71
C ASP A 69 6.22 5.17 -13.68
N SER A 70 7.10 6.04 -13.18
CA SER A 70 6.85 7.48 -13.13
C SER A 70 7.53 8.18 -14.32
N PRO A 71 6.81 9.01 -15.11
CA PRO A 71 7.43 9.78 -16.20
C PRO A 71 8.28 10.96 -15.69
N ALA A 72 8.13 11.32 -14.41
CA ALA A 72 8.78 12.49 -13.78
C ALA A 72 9.76 12.11 -12.65
N GLY A 73 9.82 10.83 -12.27
CA GLY A 73 10.64 10.32 -11.18
C GLY A 73 11.20 8.92 -11.49
N PRO A 74 11.89 8.30 -10.51
CA PRO A 74 12.33 6.92 -10.65
C PRO A 74 11.14 5.95 -10.76
N THR A 75 11.33 4.86 -11.49
CA THR A 75 10.45 3.70 -11.44
C THR A 75 10.61 3.04 -10.06
N VAL A 76 9.49 2.70 -9.41
CA VAL A 76 9.49 2.09 -8.08
C VAL A 76 9.02 0.64 -8.18
N ALA A 77 9.91 -0.30 -7.87
CA ALA A 77 9.60 -1.72 -7.82
C ALA A 77 9.25 -2.13 -6.37
N MET A 78 7.97 -2.38 -6.11
CA MET A 78 7.46 -2.90 -4.85
C MET A 78 7.66 -4.41 -4.78
N LEU A 79 8.32 -4.86 -3.72
CA LEU A 79 8.77 -6.23 -3.53
C LEU A 79 7.60 -7.13 -3.13
N SER A 80 7.55 -8.33 -3.69
CA SER A 80 6.60 -9.37 -3.29
C SER A 80 7.02 -10.04 -1.98
N LEU A 81 6.02 -10.48 -1.19
CA LEU A 81 6.25 -11.29 0.01
C LEU A 81 6.52 -12.77 -0.32
N ASP A 82 5.81 -13.30 -1.30
CA ASP A 82 6.07 -14.65 -1.78
C ASP A 82 7.28 -14.63 -2.72
N ARG A 83 8.02 -15.73 -2.72
CA ARG A 83 9.11 -15.96 -3.65
C ARG A 83 8.57 -16.86 -4.77
N PRO A 84 7.83 -16.33 -5.77
CA PRO A 84 7.57 -17.14 -6.95
C PRO A 84 8.93 -17.50 -7.54
N ASP A 85 9.08 -18.70 -8.10
CA ASP A 85 10.32 -19.25 -8.68
C ASP A 85 11.09 -18.30 -9.64
N ASN A 86 10.51 -17.15 -10.02
CA ASN A 86 11.06 -16.13 -10.92
C ASN A 86 11.11 -14.68 -10.36
N ALA A 87 10.77 -14.40 -9.10
CA ALA A 87 10.95 -13.05 -8.56
C ALA A 87 12.42 -12.82 -8.16
N GLU A 88 13.13 -12.00 -8.93
CA GLU A 88 14.50 -11.58 -8.63
C GLU A 88 14.59 -10.63 -7.42
N LEU A 89 13.44 -10.09 -6.97
CA LEU A 89 13.34 -9.08 -5.92
C LEU A 89 12.20 -9.42 -4.95
N TYR A 90 12.51 -9.68 -3.68
CA TYR A 90 11.55 -10.08 -2.63
C TYR A 90 11.80 -9.27 -1.35
N VAL A 91 10.76 -9.14 -0.52
CA VAL A 91 10.83 -8.41 0.74
C VAL A 91 11.89 -9.05 1.65
N GLU A 92 12.86 -8.23 2.08
CA GLU A 92 13.92 -8.67 2.99
C GLU A 92 13.78 -8.00 4.36
N LYS A 93 13.93 -8.79 5.42
CA LYS A 93 13.99 -8.28 6.79
C LYS A 93 15.39 -7.71 7.05
N VAL A 94 15.48 -6.39 7.19
CA VAL A 94 16.75 -5.68 7.40
C VAL A 94 17.02 -5.39 8.87
N ASP A 95 15.98 -5.30 9.70
CA ASP A 95 16.08 -5.18 11.15
C ASP A 95 14.90 -5.92 11.82
N ASP A 96 14.85 -6.00 13.16
CA ASP A 96 13.90 -6.81 13.92
C ASP A 96 12.43 -6.49 13.56
N ASN A 97 12.17 -5.23 13.19
CA ASN A 97 10.85 -4.72 12.83
C ASN A 97 10.85 -3.90 11.54
N VAL A 98 11.90 -4.00 10.73
CA VAL A 98 12.03 -3.22 9.50
C VAL A 98 12.21 -4.15 8.31
N LEU A 99 11.36 -3.93 7.30
CA LEU A 99 11.39 -4.66 6.04
C LEU A 99 11.79 -3.73 4.91
N GLN A 100 12.65 -4.18 4.00
CA GLN A 100 12.77 -3.56 2.70
C GLN A 100 11.59 -4.02 1.85
N VAL A 101 10.77 -3.07 1.40
CA VAL A 101 9.47 -3.31 0.75
C VAL A 101 9.40 -2.78 -0.67
N ALA A 102 10.29 -1.87 -1.06
CA ALA A 102 10.44 -1.46 -2.45
C ALA A 102 11.90 -1.10 -2.78
N MET A 103 12.17 -0.92 -4.07
CA MET A 103 13.45 -0.44 -4.60
C MET A 103 13.17 0.52 -5.76
N GLU A 104 13.77 1.70 -5.71
CA GLU A 104 13.73 2.67 -6.79
C GLU A 104 14.75 2.31 -7.88
N SER A 105 14.48 2.67 -9.12
CA SER A 105 15.37 2.35 -10.26
C SER A 105 16.76 2.99 -10.15
N ASP A 106 16.91 4.05 -9.35
CA ASP A 106 18.22 4.66 -9.04
C ASP A 106 19.02 3.86 -7.98
N GLY A 107 18.44 2.77 -7.45
CA GLY A 107 19.06 1.85 -6.50
C GLY A 107 18.75 2.15 -5.03
N GLU A 108 17.89 3.13 -4.76
CA GLU A 108 17.53 3.51 -3.40
C GLU A 108 16.46 2.55 -2.84
N PRO A 109 16.72 1.89 -1.69
CA PRO A 109 15.76 0.98 -1.06
C PRO A 109 14.71 1.74 -0.25
N VAL A 110 13.49 1.22 -0.25
CA VAL A 110 12.39 1.72 0.59
C VAL A 110 12.10 0.71 1.69
N PHE A 111 12.02 1.21 2.92
CA PHE A 111 11.84 0.41 4.12
C PHE A 111 10.52 0.72 4.81
N LEU A 112 9.93 -0.29 5.47
CA LEU A 112 8.71 -0.19 6.26
C LEU A 112 8.98 -0.64 7.69
N ASN A 113 8.63 0.22 8.65
CA ASN A 113 8.55 -0.18 10.05
C ASN A 113 7.25 -0.95 10.31
N CYS A 114 7.36 -2.20 10.72
CA CYS A 114 6.20 -3.05 10.99
C CYS A 114 5.47 -2.67 12.28
N ILE A 115 6.15 -2.01 13.24
CA ILE A 115 5.54 -1.56 14.49
C ILE A 115 4.78 -0.25 14.30
N THR A 116 5.42 0.72 13.63
CA THR A 116 4.86 2.08 13.53
C THR A 116 4.10 2.33 12.24
N GLY A 117 4.31 1.52 11.21
CA GLY A 117 3.77 1.73 9.87
C GLY A 117 4.51 2.80 9.05
N GLU A 118 5.56 3.40 9.61
CA GLU A 118 6.34 4.45 8.95
C GLU A 118 7.16 3.89 7.79
N VAL A 119 7.32 4.71 6.73
CA VAL A 119 8.11 4.38 5.54
C VAL A 119 9.35 5.27 5.49
N PHE A 120 10.49 4.67 5.14
CA PHE A 120 11.80 5.31 5.04
C PHE A 120 12.37 5.11 3.63
N GLN A 121 12.89 6.19 3.02
CA GLN A 121 13.58 6.15 1.73
C GLN A 121 15.10 6.34 1.88
N ASN A 122 15.65 6.15 3.09
CA ASN A 122 17.08 6.24 3.33
C ASN A 122 17.58 5.15 4.28
N GLN A 123 18.89 4.85 4.19
CA GLN A 123 19.56 3.89 5.07
C GLN A 123 19.73 4.40 6.51
N GLU A 124 19.45 5.69 6.75
CA GLU A 124 19.49 6.30 8.09
C GLU A 124 18.17 6.11 8.86
N PHE A 125 17.15 5.49 8.24
CA PHE A 125 15.80 5.28 8.79
C PHE A 125 15.16 6.57 9.33
N GLU A 126 15.41 7.71 8.68
CA GLU A 126 14.69 8.93 8.99
C GLU A 126 13.29 8.84 8.37
N THR A 127 12.26 8.93 9.20
CA THR A 127 10.85 8.83 8.76
C THR A 127 10.63 9.77 7.59
N SER A 128 10.35 9.19 6.43
CA SER A 128 10.04 9.93 5.20
C SER A 128 8.53 10.13 5.10
N TYR A 129 7.75 9.09 5.46
CA TYR A 129 6.28 9.13 5.47
C TYR A 129 5.72 8.45 6.72
N SER A 130 4.60 8.97 7.20
CA SER A 130 4.00 8.49 8.45
C SER A 130 3.17 7.20 8.28
N SER A 131 2.92 6.74 7.04
CA SER A 131 2.22 5.49 6.76
C SER A 131 2.48 5.00 5.33
N TRP A 132 2.13 3.75 5.05
CA TRP A 132 2.21 3.15 3.71
C TRP A 132 1.33 3.88 2.69
N ASP A 133 0.06 4.15 3.01
CA ASP A 133 -0.85 4.81 2.08
C ASP A 133 -0.34 6.19 1.68
N LYS A 134 0.22 6.97 2.62
CA LYS A 134 0.77 8.29 2.33
C LYS A 134 1.97 8.25 1.39
N TRP A 135 2.82 7.23 1.51
CA TRP A 135 3.91 7.04 0.58
C TRP A 135 3.37 6.69 -0.80
N LEU A 136 2.41 5.76 -0.88
CA LEU A 136 1.78 5.36 -2.14
C LEU A 136 1.04 6.53 -2.82
N GLU A 137 0.36 7.38 -2.06
CA GLU A 137 -0.27 8.62 -2.54
C GLU A 137 0.77 9.58 -3.12
N TYR A 138 1.91 9.76 -2.45
CA TYR A 138 3.00 10.61 -2.94
C TYR A 138 3.59 10.09 -4.26
N GLU A 139 3.89 8.80 -4.35
CA GLU A 139 4.39 8.17 -5.59
C GLU A 139 3.36 8.29 -6.73
N ALA A 140 2.06 8.24 -6.42
CA ALA A 140 1.00 8.47 -7.39
C ALA A 140 0.87 9.97 -7.79
N GLU A 141 1.12 10.92 -6.88
CA GLU A 141 1.05 12.38 -7.13
C GLU A 141 2.23 12.91 -7.96
N ILE A 142 3.43 12.32 -7.88
CA ILE A 142 4.60 12.74 -8.69
C ILE A 142 4.31 12.62 -10.21
N ILE A 143 3.32 11.83 -10.59
CA ILE A 143 3.00 11.47 -11.97
C ILE A 143 2.04 12.48 -12.63
N GLU A 144 1.52 13.48 -11.89
CA GLU A 144 0.63 14.56 -12.41
C GLU A 144 1.33 15.76 -13.07
#